data_AF-A0A7J9DC31-F1
#
_entry.id   AF-A0A7J9DC31-F1
#
_cell.length_a   1.000
_cell.length_b   1.000
_cell.length_c   1.000
_cell.angle_alpha   90.00
_cell.angle_beta   90.00
_cell.angle_gamma   90.00
#
_symmetry.space_group_name_H-M   'P 1'
#
loop_
_entity.id
_entity.type
_entity.pdbx_description
1 polymer ?
#
loop_
_entity_poly.entity_id
_entity_poly.type
_entity_poly.pdbx_seq_one_letter_code
_entity_poly.pdbx_strand_id
1 'polypeptide(L)'
;MKLSSSGQGQQAHEGENKCLNSELWHACAGPMVCLPTVGTRVVYFPQGHSEQVAATTNKEVDTHIPNYPDLPPQLICQLQNVTMHADVETDEVYAQMSLQPLTPEEQKDTFLPMELGIPSKQPTNYFYKTLTASDTSTHGGFSVPRRAAEKVFPPLDFSQQPPAQELIARDLHDIEWKFRHIFRGQPKRHLLTTGWSVFVSAKRLVAGDSFVGLLVNFCHRNEKNQLLLGIRRATRPQTVMPSSVLSSDSMLIGLLAAAAHAAATNSCFTVFYNPRASPSDFVIPLSKYVKAVFHTRVSVGMRFRMLFETEESSVRRYYSS
;
A
#
# COMPACT_ATOMS: atom_id res chain seq x y z
N MET A 1 58.36 -22.79 14.93
CA MET A 1 57.33 -23.23 13.96
C MET A 1 55.96 -22.98 14.57
N LYS A 2 55.10 -22.27 13.81
CA LYS A 2 53.64 -22.08 13.95
C LYS A 2 53.09 -21.71 15.33
N LEU A 3 52.82 -20.42 15.51
CA LEU A 3 51.71 -19.91 16.32
C LEU A 3 50.71 -19.26 15.34
N SER A 4 49.51 -19.81 15.32
CA SER A 4 48.36 -19.39 14.51
C SER A 4 47.76 -18.08 15.06
N SER A 5 47.75 -17.03 14.26
CA SER A 5 46.94 -15.83 14.50
C SER A 5 45.54 -16.02 13.89
N SER A 6 44.53 -16.01 14.75
CA SER A 6 43.11 -15.96 14.39
C SER A 6 42.76 -14.54 13.93
N GLY A 7 42.69 -14.33 12.62
CA GLY A 7 42.09 -13.14 12.02
C GLY A 7 40.57 -13.25 12.01
N GLN A 8 39.90 -12.58 12.95
CA GLN A 8 38.46 -12.30 12.87
C GLN A 8 38.24 -11.28 11.75
N GLY A 9 37.75 -11.74 10.61
CA GLY A 9 37.15 -10.87 9.60
C GLY A 9 35.80 -10.38 10.11
N GLN A 10 35.73 -9.15 10.60
CA GLN A 10 34.48 -8.42 10.75
C GLN A 10 33.90 -8.18 9.35
N GLN A 11 32.94 -9.01 8.94
CA GLN A 11 32.03 -8.65 7.86
C GLN A 11 31.05 -7.62 8.42
N ALA A 12 31.30 -6.36 8.09
CA ALA A 12 30.30 -5.32 8.16
C ALA A 12 29.17 -5.68 7.19
N HIS A 13 28.08 -6.24 7.71
CA HIS A 13 26.80 -6.26 7.01
C HIS A 13 26.21 -4.85 7.10
N GLU A 14 26.68 -3.95 6.25
CA GLU A 14 25.91 -2.76 5.90
C GLU A 14 24.68 -3.25 5.13
N GLY A 15 23.55 -3.27 5.83
CA GLY A 15 22.25 -3.51 5.21
C GLY A 15 21.97 -2.38 4.23
N GLU A 16 22.18 -2.65 2.94
CA GLU A 16 21.54 -1.88 1.88
C GLU A 16 20.04 -1.87 2.20
N ASN A 17 19.50 -0.72 2.60
CA ASN A 17 18.07 -0.50 2.74
C ASN A 17 17.42 -0.71 1.36
N LYS A 18 17.08 -1.96 1.04
CA LYS A 18 16.43 -2.33 -0.21
C LYS A 18 15.08 -1.63 -0.27
N CYS A 19 14.93 -0.74 -1.24
CA CYS A 19 13.69 -0.03 -1.49
C CYS A 19 12.65 -1.01 -2.06
N LEU A 20 11.45 -1.03 -1.49
CA LEU A 20 10.33 -1.83 -2.01
C LEU A 20 10.05 -1.49 -3.48
N ASN A 21 9.66 -2.50 -4.26
CA ASN A 21 9.18 -2.26 -5.62
C ASN A 21 7.93 -1.37 -5.59
N SER A 22 8.04 -0.15 -6.12
CA SER A 22 6.99 0.85 -6.02
C SER A 22 5.70 0.42 -6.74
N GLU A 23 5.80 -0.24 -7.90
CA GLU A 23 4.63 -0.69 -8.66
C GLU A 23 3.86 -1.77 -7.90
N LEU A 24 4.58 -2.74 -7.33
CA LEU A 24 3.97 -3.78 -6.51
C LEU A 24 3.32 -3.19 -5.25
N TRP A 25 4.00 -2.25 -4.59
CA TRP A 25 3.46 -1.57 -3.41
C TRP A 25 2.14 -0.85 -3.72
N HIS A 26 2.06 -0.10 -4.84
CA HIS A 26 0.83 0.57 -5.26
C HIS A 26 -0.26 -0.43 -5.67
N ALA A 27 0.12 -1.55 -6.30
CA ALA A 27 -0.78 -2.65 -6.62
C ALA A 27 -1.28 -3.39 -5.37
N CYS A 28 -0.59 -3.33 -4.23
CA CYS A 28 -1.09 -3.83 -2.94
C CYS A 28 -1.91 -2.78 -2.19
N ALA A 29 -1.56 -1.50 -2.32
CA ALA A 29 -2.22 -0.39 -1.64
C ALA A 29 -3.65 -0.15 -2.16
N GLY A 30 -3.87 -0.32 -3.47
CA GLY A 30 -5.16 -0.12 -4.10
C GLY A 30 -5.13 0.89 -5.23
N PRO A 31 -6.04 0.78 -6.22
CA PRO A 31 -6.03 1.59 -7.44
C PRO A 31 -6.34 3.07 -7.19
N MET A 32 -6.91 3.38 -6.02
CA MET A 32 -7.25 4.74 -5.59
C MET A 32 -6.09 5.46 -4.89
N VAL A 33 -5.04 4.73 -4.50
CA VAL A 33 -3.94 5.26 -3.70
C VAL A 33 -2.95 6.01 -4.59
N CYS A 34 -2.64 7.23 -4.18
CA CYS A 34 -1.63 8.07 -4.81
C CYS A 34 -0.88 8.83 -3.73
N LEU A 35 0.39 8.45 -3.50
CA LEU A 35 1.23 9.14 -2.53
C LEU A 35 1.69 10.50 -3.08
N PRO A 36 1.71 11.56 -2.25
CA PRO A 36 2.24 12.87 -2.66
C PRO A 36 3.74 12.80 -2.98
N THR A 37 4.20 13.74 -3.81
CA THR A 37 5.61 13.77 -4.25
C THR A 37 6.47 14.52 -3.24
N VAL A 38 7.62 13.96 -2.86
CA VAL A 38 8.58 14.61 -1.96
C VAL A 38 8.97 16.00 -2.51
N GLY A 39 9.04 17.00 -1.65
CA GLY A 39 9.30 18.38 -2.04
C GLY A 39 8.04 19.17 -2.44
N THR A 40 6.85 18.56 -2.44
CA THR A 40 5.59 19.27 -2.67
C THR A 40 4.96 19.76 -1.36
N ARG A 41 4.06 20.75 -1.49
CA ARG A 41 3.21 21.20 -0.38
C ARG A 41 1.97 20.30 -0.28
N VAL A 42 1.64 19.92 0.94
CA VAL A 42 0.47 19.09 1.28
C VAL A 42 -0.33 19.77 2.40
N VAL A 43 -1.59 19.36 2.55
CA VAL A 43 -2.45 19.72 3.66
C VAL A 43 -2.64 18.48 4.52
N TYR A 44 -2.17 18.54 5.76
CA TYR A 44 -2.35 17.51 6.77
C TYR A 44 -3.59 17.80 7.60
N PHE A 45 -4.46 16.80 7.78
CA PHE A 45 -5.68 16.87 8.58
C PHE A 45 -5.54 15.96 9.82
N PRO A 46 -5.31 16.54 11.02
CA PRO A 46 -5.23 15.76 12.26
C PRO A 46 -6.44 14.86 12.48
N GLN A 47 -7.64 15.34 12.16
CA GLN A 47 -8.88 14.56 12.28
C GLN A 47 -8.85 13.27 11.45
N GLY A 48 -8.47 13.34 10.17
CA GLY A 48 -8.40 12.14 9.32
C GLY A 48 -7.32 11.16 9.78
N HIS A 49 -6.23 11.67 10.36
CA HIS A 49 -5.21 10.82 10.98
C HIS A 49 -5.77 10.09 12.22
N SER A 50 -6.55 10.79 13.06
CA SER A 50 -7.27 10.21 14.19
C SER A 50 -8.27 9.13 13.75
N GLU A 51 -8.99 9.34 12.65
CA GLU A 51 -9.91 8.35 12.08
C GLU A 51 -9.17 7.06 11.65
N GLN A 52 -7.95 7.18 11.11
CA GLN A 52 -7.12 6.01 10.82
C GLN A 52 -6.72 5.27 12.11
N VAL A 53 -6.30 5.99 13.15
CA VAL A 53 -5.93 5.37 14.44
C VAL A 53 -7.14 4.64 15.06
N ALA A 54 -8.32 5.27 15.04
CA ALA A 54 -9.56 4.65 15.51
C ALA A 54 -9.88 3.37 14.74
N ALA A 55 -9.77 3.41 13.40
CA ALA A 55 -10.00 2.23 12.55
C ALA A 55 -9.00 1.10 12.83
N THR A 56 -7.72 1.41 13.05
CA THR A 56 -6.69 0.39 13.37
C THR A 56 -6.82 -0.19 14.79
N THR A 57 -7.43 0.53 15.72
CA THR A 57 -7.55 0.09 17.12
C THR A 57 -8.91 -0.49 17.47
N ASN A 58 -9.87 -0.51 16.53
CA ASN A 58 -11.27 -0.93 16.74
C ASN A 58 -11.92 -0.29 17.97
N LYS A 59 -11.53 0.92 18.31
CA LYS A 59 -12.12 1.69 19.40
C LYS A 59 -12.67 2.99 18.84
N GLU A 60 -13.96 3.22 19.09
CA GLU A 60 -14.50 4.56 18.98
C GLU A 60 -13.76 5.45 19.98
N VAL A 61 -13.57 6.70 19.57
CA VAL A 61 -12.86 7.71 20.37
C VAL A 61 -13.76 8.10 21.54
N ASP A 62 -13.72 7.32 22.61
CA ASP A 62 -14.65 7.43 23.75
C ASP A 62 -14.01 8.10 24.98
N THR A 63 -13.03 8.99 24.77
CA THR A 63 -12.26 9.59 25.85
C THR A 63 -12.12 11.10 25.73
N HIS A 64 -11.90 11.73 26.90
CA HIS A 64 -11.66 13.15 27.08
C HIS A 64 -10.29 13.54 26.48
N ILE A 65 -10.23 13.68 25.16
CA ILE A 65 -9.05 14.17 24.46
C ILE A 65 -8.75 15.60 24.96
N PRO A 66 -7.50 15.89 25.37
CA PRO A 66 -7.09 17.24 25.70
C PRO A 66 -7.36 18.18 24.53
N ASN A 67 -7.93 19.36 24.80
CA ASN A 67 -8.05 20.37 23.77
C ASN A 67 -6.66 20.94 23.46
N TYR A 68 -6.30 20.97 22.17
CA TYR A 68 -5.09 21.62 21.68
C TYR A 68 -5.49 22.91 20.96
N PRO A 69 -5.67 24.03 21.68
CA PRO A 69 -6.20 25.27 21.10
C PRO A 69 -5.33 25.84 19.98
N ASP A 70 -4.02 25.57 20.03
CA ASP A 70 -3.05 26.04 19.03
C ASP A 70 -2.93 25.11 17.80
N LEU A 71 -3.64 23.97 17.79
CA LEU A 71 -3.64 23.05 16.66
C LEU A 71 -4.81 23.38 15.71
N PRO A 72 -4.55 23.95 14.53
CA PRO A 72 -5.61 24.17 13.55
C PRO A 72 -6.14 22.83 12.99
N PRO A 73 -7.38 22.80 12.45
CA PRO A 73 -7.96 21.60 11.85
C PRO A 73 -7.25 21.12 10.59
N GLN A 74 -6.37 21.96 10.03
CA GLN A 74 -5.54 21.65 8.87
C GLN A 74 -4.18 22.35 9.02
N LEU A 75 -3.11 21.66 8.65
CA LEU A 75 -1.75 22.19 8.60
C LEU A 75 -1.25 22.15 7.16
N ILE A 76 -0.80 23.29 6.62
CA ILE A 76 -0.08 23.31 5.35
C ILE A 76 1.37 22.94 5.66
N CYS A 77 1.85 21.88 5.03
CA CYS A 77 3.17 21.32 5.29
C CYS A 77 3.98 21.20 3.99
N GLN A 78 5.29 21.31 4.11
CA GLN A 78 6.25 20.80 3.15
C GLN A 78 6.47 19.30 3.39
N LEU A 79 6.36 18.49 2.34
CA LEU A 79 6.63 17.07 2.42
C LEU A 79 8.13 16.79 2.26
N GLN A 80 8.79 16.43 3.36
CA GLN A 80 10.24 16.24 3.41
C GLN A 80 10.67 14.86 2.92
N ASN A 81 9.88 13.81 3.21
CA ASN A 81 10.21 12.46 2.78
C ASN A 81 8.97 11.58 2.69
N VAL A 82 9.02 10.56 1.83
CA VAL A 82 8.03 9.47 1.73
C VAL A 82 8.77 8.17 1.52
N THR A 83 8.57 7.22 2.44
CA THR A 83 9.09 5.86 2.30
C THR A 83 7.94 4.85 2.32
N MET A 84 8.02 3.85 1.45
CA MET A 84 7.03 2.77 1.32
C MET A 84 7.53 1.58 2.12
N HIS A 85 6.63 0.97 2.89
CA HIS A 85 6.91 -0.16 3.76
C HIS A 85 5.83 -1.24 3.62
N ALA A 86 6.19 -2.45 4.03
CA ALA A 86 5.29 -3.59 4.14
C ALA A 86 5.62 -4.30 5.46
N ASP A 87 4.59 -4.57 6.26
CA ASP A 87 4.75 -5.32 7.51
C ASP A 87 5.16 -6.77 7.22
N VAL A 88 6.21 -7.24 7.90
CA VAL A 88 6.85 -8.54 7.61
C VAL A 88 6.00 -9.74 7.99
N GLU A 89 5.04 -9.58 8.90
CA GLU A 89 4.18 -10.67 9.36
C GLU A 89 2.87 -10.73 8.58
N THR A 90 2.33 -9.56 8.25
CA THR A 90 1.00 -9.42 7.68
C THR A 90 0.99 -9.10 6.18
N ASP A 91 2.12 -8.69 5.60
CA ASP A 91 2.23 -8.13 4.25
C ASP A 91 1.38 -6.85 4.04
N GLU A 92 0.91 -6.21 5.13
CA GLU A 92 0.17 -4.95 5.04
C GLU A 92 1.08 -3.79 4.63
N VAL A 93 0.70 -3.09 3.58
CA VAL A 93 1.46 -1.95 3.06
C VAL A 93 1.10 -0.65 3.79
N TYR A 94 2.11 0.15 4.09
CA TYR A 94 1.96 1.49 4.66
C TYR A 94 3.06 2.42 4.15
N ALA A 95 2.82 3.73 4.23
CA ALA A 95 3.78 4.75 3.88
C ALA A 95 4.13 5.57 5.12
N GLN A 96 5.41 5.86 5.30
CA GLN A 96 5.89 6.79 6.31
C GLN A 96 6.17 8.13 5.62
N MET A 97 5.60 9.21 6.13
CA MET A 97 5.77 10.55 5.59
C MET A 97 6.34 11.47 6.65
N SER A 98 7.34 12.26 6.27
CA SER A 98 7.94 13.30 7.12
C SER A 98 7.41 14.65 6.66
N LEU A 99 6.68 15.33 7.54
CA LEU A 99 5.99 16.58 7.28
C LEU A 99 6.59 17.70 8.11
N GLN A 100 6.79 18.86 7.51
CA GLN A 100 7.16 20.08 8.23
C GLN A 100 6.07 21.12 7.98
N PRO A 101 5.37 21.63 9.00
CA PRO A 101 4.46 22.76 8.86
C PRO A 101 5.15 23.95 8.18
N LEU A 102 4.41 24.78 7.45
CA LEU A 102 4.93 25.99 6.83
C LEU A 102 4.58 27.22 7.68
N THR A 103 5.51 28.17 7.79
CA THR A 103 5.25 29.44 8.45
C THR A 103 4.25 30.30 7.65
N PRO A 104 3.58 31.28 8.26
CA PRO A 104 2.67 32.19 7.55
C PRO A 104 3.32 32.95 6.39
N GLU A 105 4.63 33.19 6.46
CA GLU A 105 5.43 33.81 5.40
C GLU A 105 5.61 32.86 4.23
N GLU A 106 6.05 31.62 4.49
CA GLU A 106 6.27 30.59 3.46
C GLU A 106 4.98 30.20 2.73
N GLN A 107 3.83 30.30 3.41
CA GLN A 107 2.52 30.08 2.80
C GLN A 107 2.15 31.15 1.76
N LYS A 108 2.67 32.38 1.88
CA LYS A 108 2.43 33.48 0.92
C LYS A 108 3.31 33.39 -0.33
N ASP A 109 4.40 32.64 -0.27
CA ASP A 109 5.26 32.43 -1.43
C ASP A 109 4.45 31.85 -2.59
N THR A 110 4.73 32.35 -3.79
CA THR A 110 3.99 32.01 -5.00
C THR A 110 4.06 30.49 -5.21
N PHE A 111 2.94 29.82 -4.94
CA PHE A 111 2.78 28.41 -5.21
C PHE A 111 2.75 28.21 -6.72
N LEU A 112 3.83 27.69 -7.29
CA LEU A 112 3.80 27.10 -8.61
C LEU A 112 3.30 25.66 -8.45
N PRO A 113 2.12 25.31 -9.00
CA PRO A 113 1.68 23.92 -8.99
C PRO A 113 2.67 23.08 -9.81
N MET A 114 3.60 22.42 -9.13
CA MET A 114 4.56 21.50 -9.77
C MET A 114 3.89 20.20 -10.25
N GLU A 115 2.56 20.09 -10.16
CA GLU A 115 1.80 18.85 -10.31
C GLU A 115 0.98 18.73 -11.61
N LEU A 116 1.40 19.38 -12.70
CA LEU A 116 0.90 19.00 -14.03
C LEU A 116 1.52 17.65 -14.44
N GLY A 117 0.87 16.57 -14.01
CA GLY A 117 1.04 15.24 -14.60
C GLY A 117 1.90 14.24 -13.84
N ILE A 118 1.73 14.08 -12.52
CA ILE A 118 2.30 12.91 -11.82
C ILE A 118 1.70 11.65 -12.47
N PRO A 119 2.51 10.82 -13.15
CA PRO A 119 2.01 9.59 -13.75
C PRO A 119 1.50 8.69 -12.63
N SER A 120 0.36 8.04 -12.86
CA SER A 120 -0.10 7.00 -11.95
C SER A 120 1.00 5.95 -11.82
N LYS A 121 1.44 5.68 -10.59
CA LYS A 121 2.38 4.59 -10.28
C LYS A 121 1.70 3.22 -10.26
N GLN A 122 0.41 3.16 -10.64
CA GLN A 122 -0.30 1.90 -10.81
C GLN A 122 0.29 1.13 -11.99
N PRO A 123 0.68 -0.14 -11.81
CA PRO A 123 1.20 -0.92 -12.90
C PRO A 123 0.15 -1.17 -13.98
N THR A 124 0.59 -1.41 -15.20
CA THR A 124 -0.30 -1.75 -16.33
C THR A 124 -0.50 -3.26 -16.46
N ASN A 125 0.52 -4.06 -16.13
CA ASN A 125 0.56 -5.51 -16.31
C ASN A 125 0.36 -6.30 -15.01
N TYR A 126 -0.69 -5.96 -14.28
CA TYR A 126 -1.11 -6.72 -13.10
C TYR A 126 -2.52 -7.29 -13.24
N PHE A 127 -2.83 -8.24 -12.37
CA PHE A 127 -4.17 -8.70 -12.07
C PHE A 127 -4.36 -8.84 -10.57
N TYR A 128 -5.63 -8.78 -10.18
CA TYR A 128 -6.08 -9.00 -8.82
C TYR A 128 -7.15 -10.10 -8.85
N LYS A 129 -7.15 -10.98 -7.85
CA LYS A 129 -8.24 -11.92 -7.63
C LYS A 129 -8.49 -12.13 -6.14
N THR A 130 -9.73 -11.93 -5.72
CA THR A 130 -10.25 -12.40 -4.43
C THR A 130 -10.25 -13.92 -4.38
N LEU A 131 -9.68 -14.46 -3.31
CA LEU A 131 -9.54 -15.89 -3.08
C LEU A 131 -10.88 -16.50 -2.67
N THR A 132 -11.26 -17.56 -3.38
CA THR A 132 -12.43 -18.37 -3.05
C THR A 132 -12.09 -19.45 -2.02
N ALA A 133 -13.09 -20.07 -1.41
CA ALA A 133 -12.90 -21.19 -0.50
C ALA A 133 -12.09 -22.35 -1.13
N SER A 134 -12.28 -22.61 -2.43
CA SER A 134 -11.49 -23.61 -3.16
C SER A 134 -10.03 -23.21 -3.32
N ASP A 135 -9.74 -21.91 -3.49
CA ASP A 135 -8.37 -21.44 -3.63
C ASP A 135 -7.59 -21.60 -2.32
N THR A 136 -8.23 -21.45 -1.15
CA THR A 136 -7.55 -21.59 0.15
C THR A 136 -7.63 -23.00 0.74
N SER A 137 -8.21 -23.97 0.02
CA SER A 137 -8.30 -25.35 0.48
C SER A 137 -6.96 -26.09 0.35
N THR A 138 -6.65 -27.00 1.28
CA THR A 138 -5.38 -27.73 1.35
C THR A 138 -5.09 -28.62 0.13
N HIS A 139 -6.15 -29.12 -0.52
CA HIS A 139 -6.07 -29.98 -1.70
C HIS A 139 -6.40 -29.24 -3.01
N GLY A 140 -6.80 -27.97 -2.92
CA GLY A 140 -7.12 -27.12 -4.06
C GLY A 140 -5.89 -26.42 -4.64
N GLY A 141 -6.02 -26.01 -5.91
CA GLY A 141 -5.10 -25.07 -6.54
C GLY A 141 -5.76 -23.71 -6.70
N PHE A 142 -4.97 -22.70 -7.04
CA PHE A 142 -5.49 -21.38 -7.38
C PHE A 142 -6.01 -21.35 -8.80
N SER A 143 -7.27 -20.96 -8.99
CA SER A 143 -7.85 -20.79 -10.32
C SER A 143 -7.54 -19.41 -10.90
N VAL A 144 -6.67 -19.33 -11.91
CA VAL A 144 -6.26 -18.04 -12.48
C VAL A 144 -7.30 -17.62 -13.53
N PRO A 145 -7.82 -16.38 -13.49
CA PRO A 145 -8.69 -15.87 -14.55
C PRO A 145 -7.96 -15.91 -15.89
N ARG A 146 -8.64 -16.36 -16.96
CA ARG A 146 -8.01 -16.55 -18.28
C ARG A 146 -7.29 -15.28 -18.78
N ARG A 147 -7.97 -14.13 -18.73
CA ARG A 147 -7.41 -12.84 -19.13
C ARG A 147 -6.17 -12.44 -18.31
N ALA A 148 -6.13 -12.83 -17.04
CA ALA A 148 -4.98 -12.56 -16.18
C ALA A 148 -3.78 -13.43 -16.55
N ALA A 149 -4.01 -14.73 -16.75
CA ALA A 149 -2.94 -15.67 -17.14
C ALA A 149 -2.30 -15.27 -18.48
N GLU A 150 -3.12 -14.95 -19.48
CA GLU A 150 -2.66 -14.54 -20.82
C GLU A 150 -1.94 -13.18 -20.81
N LYS A 151 -2.24 -12.30 -19.84
CA LYS A 151 -1.66 -10.96 -19.71
C LYS A 151 -0.36 -10.92 -18.91
N VAL A 152 -0.28 -11.70 -17.83
CA VAL A 152 0.77 -11.56 -16.80
C VAL A 152 1.75 -12.73 -16.79
N PHE A 153 1.34 -13.94 -17.19
CA PHE A 153 2.25 -15.08 -17.19
C PHE A 153 2.97 -15.25 -18.53
N PRO A 154 4.19 -15.80 -18.54
CA PRO A 154 4.82 -16.29 -19.76
C PRO A 154 3.88 -17.25 -20.50
N PRO A 155 3.86 -17.23 -21.85
CA PRO A 155 2.98 -18.10 -22.63
C PRO A 155 3.34 -19.57 -22.42
N LEU A 156 2.31 -20.40 -22.27
CA LEU A 156 2.48 -21.86 -22.18
C LEU A 156 2.80 -22.47 -23.55
N ASP A 157 3.59 -23.54 -23.54
CA ASP A 157 3.74 -24.42 -24.70
C ASP A 157 2.56 -25.39 -24.79
N PHE A 158 1.64 -25.10 -25.72
CA PHE A 158 0.43 -25.90 -25.94
C PHE A 158 0.66 -27.19 -26.73
N SER A 159 1.90 -27.47 -27.16
CA SER A 159 2.24 -28.78 -27.75
C SER A 159 2.33 -29.88 -26.68
N GLN A 160 2.54 -29.51 -25.42
CA GLN A 160 2.62 -30.42 -24.29
C GLN A 160 1.23 -30.85 -23.79
N GLN A 161 1.14 -32.05 -23.21
CA GLN A 161 -0.11 -32.58 -22.65
C GLN A 161 0.08 -33.09 -21.21
N PRO A 162 -0.45 -32.37 -20.18
CA PRO A 162 -1.04 -31.03 -20.23
C PRO A 162 0.00 -29.91 -20.34
N PRO A 163 -0.32 -28.74 -20.95
CA PRO A 163 0.57 -27.58 -20.98
C PRO A 163 0.88 -27.08 -19.56
N ALA A 164 2.15 -26.95 -19.21
CA ALA A 164 2.58 -26.49 -17.89
C ALA A 164 3.94 -25.78 -17.91
N GLN A 165 4.18 -24.94 -16.92
CA GLN A 165 5.48 -24.29 -16.68
C GLN A 165 5.69 -24.04 -15.18
N GLU A 166 6.95 -23.81 -14.80
CA GLU A 166 7.28 -23.27 -13.47
C GLU A 166 7.30 -21.75 -13.53
N LEU A 167 6.63 -21.11 -12.58
CA LEU A 167 6.69 -19.67 -12.35
C LEU A 167 7.50 -19.41 -11.09
N ILE A 168 8.43 -18.46 -11.17
CA ILE A 168 9.17 -17.95 -10.01
C ILE A 168 8.73 -16.50 -9.83
N ALA A 169 8.15 -16.19 -8.68
CA ALA A 169 7.69 -14.86 -8.33
C ALA A 169 8.36 -14.36 -7.04
N ARG A 170 8.57 -13.06 -6.91
CA ARG A 170 9.03 -12.45 -5.65
C ARG A 170 7.92 -11.66 -4.99
N ASP A 171 7.82 -11.75 -3.66
CA ASP A 171 6.91 -10.92 -2.89
C ASP A 171 7.49 -9.55 -2.54
N LEU A 172 6.76 -8.74 -1.76
CA LEU A 172 7.22 -7.43 -1.29
C LEU A 172 8.50 -7.51 -0.44
N HIS A 173 8.83 -8.68 0.12
CA HIS A 173 9.99 -8.89 0.97
C HIS A 173 11.14 -9.57 0.23
N ASP A 174 11.11 -9.58 -1.12
CA ASP A 174 12.05 -10.26 -2.01
C ASP A 174 12.11 -11.80 -1.82
N ILE A 175 11.13 -12.39 -1.14
CA ILE A 175 11.09 -13.85 -0.95
C ILE A 175 10.60 -14.50 -2.25
N GLU A 176 11.36 -15.48 -2.74
CA GLU A 176 11.03 -16.23 -3.95
C GLU A 176 10.02 -17.34 -3.68
N TRP A 177 8.95 -17.34 -4.47
CA TRP A 177 7.88 -18.32 -4.46
C TRP A 177 7.81 -19.03 -5.81
N LYS A 178 7.82 -20.37 -5.76
CA LYS A 178 7.74 -21.21 -6.95
C LYS A 178 6.35 -21.80 -7.09
N PHE A 179 5.77 -21.68 -8.28
CA PHE A 179 4.44 -22.22 -8.58
C PHE A 179 4.45 -23.06 -9.84
N ARG A 180 3.75 -24.18 -9.83
CA ARG A 180 3.43 -24.93 -11.05
C ARG A 180 2.17 -24.35 -11.69
N HIS A 181 2.34 -23.61 -12.78
CA HIS A 181 1.26 -23.14 -13.64
C HIS A 181 0.91 -24.22 -14.67
N ILE A 182 -0.36 -24.62 -14.73
CA ILE A 182 -0.85 -25.70 -15.59
C ILE A 182 -2.21 -25.34 -16.21
N PHE A 183 -2.40 -25.66 -17.48
CA PHE A 183 -3.68 -25.49 -18.18
C PHE A 183 -4.36 -26.84 -18.37
N ARG A 184 -5.38 -27.14 -17.54
CA ARG A 184 -6.05 -28.45 -17.51
C ARG A 184 -7.51 -28.33 -17.03
N GLY A 185 -8.19 -29.48 -16.92
CA GLY A 185 -9.58 -29.57 -16.46
C GLY A 185 -10.60 -29.54 -17.58
N GLN A 186 -11.88 -29.72 -17.22
CA GLN A 186 -13.02 -29.68 -18.14
C GLN A 186 -14.14 -28.83 -17.53
N PRO A 187 -14.43 -27.63 -18.07
CA PRO A 187 -13.69 -26.94 -19.14
C PRO A 187 -12.25 -26.60 -18.72
N LYS A 188 -11.35 -26.45 -19.71
CA LYS A 188 -9.92 -26.13 -19.45
C LYS A 188 -9.78 -24.76 -18.75
N ARG A 189 -8.93 -24.70 -17.73
CA ARG A 189 -8.65 -23.52 -16.91
C ARG A 189 -7.18 -23.42 -16.57
N HIS A 190 -6.70 -22.20 -16.31
CA HIS A 190 -5.37 -21.94 -15.79
C HIS A 190 -5.37 -22.17 -14.27
N LEU A 191 -4.41 -22.93 -13.77
CA LEU A 191 -4.29 -23.27 -12.35
C LEU A 191 -2.85 -23.05 -11.87
N LEU A 192 -2.67 -22.52 -10.66
CA LEU A 192 -1.44 -22.72 -9.89
C LEU A 192 -1.67 -23.89 -8.93
N THR A 193 -0.78 -24.88 -8.99
CA THR A 193 -0.92 -26.14 -8.26
C THR A 193 0.19 -26.31 -7.23
N THR A 194 1.26 -27.04 -7.55
CA THR A 194 2.43 -27.18 -6.67
C THR A 194 2.96 -25.81 -6.25
N GLY A 195 3.23 -25.66 -4.95
CA GLY A 195 3.71 -24.41 -4.34
C GLY A 195 2.59 -23.49 -3.83
N TRP A 196 1.37 -23.57 -4.38
CA TRP A 196 0.26 -22.71 -3.98
C TRP A 196 -0.20 -22.94 -2.54
N SER A 197 -0.41 -24.19 -2.13
CA SER A 197 -0.83 -24.52 -0.76
C SER A 197 0.21 -24.08 0.28
N VAL A 198 1.51 -24.23 -0.04
CA VAL A 198 2.62 -23.76 0.81
C VAL A 198 2.57 -22.24 0.97
N PHE A 199 2.34 -21.50 -0.12
CA PHE A 199 2.17 -20.06 -0.09
C PHE A 199 0.97 -19.63 0.77
N VAL A 200 -0.19 -20.26 0.58
CA VAL A 200 -1.41 -20.00 1.36
C VAL A 200 -1.16 -20.22 2.85
N SER A 201 -0.54 -21.34 3.23
CA SER A 201 -0.23 -21.65 4.63
C SER A 201 0.79 -20.69 5.23
N ALA A 202 1.87 -20.38 4.51
CA ALA A 202 2.91 -19.48 4.99
C ALA A 202 2.40 -18.05 5.20
N LYS A 203 1.59 -17.55 4.26
CA LYS A 203 1.01 -16.20 4.31
C LYS A 203 -0.32 -16.11 5.07
N ARG A 204 -0.78 -17.23 5.64
CA ARG A 204 -2.03 -17.37 6.41
C ARG A 204 -3.25 -16.81 5.65
N LEU A 205 -3.37 -17.16 4.37
CA LEU A 205 -4.43 -16.66 3.51
C LEU A 205 -5.74 -17.40 3.75
N VAL A 206 -6.84 -16.67 3.71
CA VAL A 206 -8.20 -17.18 3.88
C VAL A 206 -9.11 -16.69 2.76
N ALA A 207 -10.22 -17.39 2.51
CA ALA A 207 -11.19 -16.95 1.51
C ALA A 207 -11.65 -15.51 1.80
N GLY A 208 -11.69 -14.68 0.76
CA GLY A 208 -11.90 -13.24 0.85
C GLY A 208 -10.62 -12.40 0.81
N ASP A 209 -9.47 -12.95 1.21
CA ASP A 209 -8.18 -12.31 0.93
C ASP A 209 -7.92 -12.28 -0.57
N SER A 210 -6.89 -11.56 -0.98
CA SER A 210 -6.66 -11.28 -2.39
C SER A 210 -5.23 -11.56 -2.80
N PHE A 211 -5.08 -12.16 -3.96
CA PHE A 211 -3.81 -12.36 -4.63
C PHE A 211 -3.61 -11.29 -5.70
N VAL A 212 -2.46 -10.62 -5.68
CA VAL A 212 -2.02 -9.66 -6.68
C VAL A 212 -0.86 -10.29 -7.44
N GLY A 213 -0.99 -10.43 -8.75
CA GLY A 213 0.10 -10.86 -9.63
C GLY A 213 0.49 -9.74 -10.58
N LEU A 214 1.78 -9.40 -10.63
CA LEU A 214 2.33 -8.29 -11.41
C LEU A 214 3.51 -8.78 -12.25
N LEU A 215 3.48 -8.55 -13.56
CA LEU A 215 4.65 -8.77 -14.42
C LEU A 215 5.38 -7.44 -14.63
N VAL A 216 6.62 -7.37 -14.15
CA VAL A 216 7.50 -6.22 -14.39
C VAL A 216 8.43 -6.54 -15.54
N ASN A 217 8.41 -5.69 -16.58
CA ASN A 217 9.32 -5.80 -17.72
C ASN A 217 10.52 -4.89 -17.48
N PHE A 218 11.71 -5.46 -17.30
CA PHE A 218 12.95 -4.70 -17.23
C PHE A 218 13.46 -4.36 -18.64
N CYS A 219 12.72 -3.54 -19.38
CA CYS A 219 13.10 -3.16 -20.75
C CYS A 219 14.44 -2.41 -20.84
N HIS A 220 14.99 -1.91 -19.74
CA HIS A 220 16.20 -1.07 -19.73
C HIS A 220 17.47 -1.76 -19.17
N ARG A 221 17.41 -3.04 -18.76
CA ARG A 221 18.54 -3.73 -18.10
C ARG A 221 19.02 -5.05 -18.71
N ASN A 222 18.49 -5.48 -19.86
CA ASN A 222 18.70 -6.86 -20.38
C ASN A 222 18.32 -7.96 -19.37
N GLU A 223 17.48 -7.64 -18.38
CA GLU A 223 16.97 -8.57 -17.38
C GLU A 223 15.64 -9.16 -17.86
N LYS A 224 15.45 -10.47 -17.68
CA LYS A 224 14.22 -11.17 -18.05
C LYS A 224 13.04 -10.57 -17.28
N ASN A 225 11.83 -10.62 -17.87
CA ASN A 225 10.60 -10.24 -17.17
C ASN A 225 10.54 -10.93 -15.79
N GLN A 226 10.28 -10.15 -14.74
CA GLN A 226 10.17 -10.66 -13.39
C GLN A 226 8.71 -10.69 -12.97
N LEU A 227 8.27 -11.84 -12.47
CA LEU A 227 6.96 -11.95 -11.83
C LEU A 227 7.09 -11.49 -10.39
N LEU A 228 6.26 -10.55 -10.01
CA LEU A 228 6.08 -10.09 -8.65
C LEU A 228 4.70 -10.49 -8.16
N LEU A 229 4.57 -10.74 -6.86
CA LEU A 229 3.30 -11.03 -6.25
C LEU A 229 3.10 -10.24 -4.96
N GLY A 230 1.84 -10.01 -4.63
CA GLY A 230 1.45 -9.32 -3.42
C GLY A 230 0.14 -9.88 -2.89
N ILE A 231 -0.17 -9.52 -1.66
CA ILE A 231 -1.40 -9.93 -0.99
C ILE A 231 -2.16 -8.69 -0.56
N ARG A 232 -3.49 -8.78 -0.59
CA ARG A 232 -4.34 -7.84 0.13
C ARG A 232 -5.29 -8.61 1.03
N ARG A 233 -5.25 -8.34 2.33
CA ARG A 233 -6.16 -8.96 3.28
C ARG A 233 -7.54 -8.34 3.15
N ALA A 234 -8.57 -9.18 3.31
CA ALA A 234 -9.93 -8.67 3.42
C ALA A 234 -10.03 -7.76 4.65
N THR A 235 -10.68 -6.60 4.50
CA THR A 235 -11.00 -5.76 5.66
C THR A 235 -11.99 -6.52 6.53
N ARG A 236 -11.52 -6.97 7.70
CA ARG A 236 -12.32 -7.63 8.73
C ARG A 236 -12.19 -6.82 10.00
N PRO A 237 -13.22 -6.74 10.85
CA PRO A 237 -13.05 -6.25 12.21
C PRO A 237 -11.93 -7.09 12.85
N GLN A 238 -10.77 -6.49 13.11
CA GLN A 238 -9.66 -7.23 13.68
C GLN A 238 -10.09 -7.71 15.09
N THR A 239 -10.22 -9.02 15.26
CA THR A 239 -10.45 -9.64 16.58
C THR A 239 -9.15 -9.77 17.39
N VAL A 240 -8.00 -9.47 16.76
CA VAL A 240 -6.69 -9.49 17.38
C VAL A 240 -6.31 -8.06 17.68
N MET A 241 -6.22 -7.73 18.97
CA MET A 241 -5.70 -6.44 19.43
C MET A 241 -4.30 -6.25 18.82
N PRO A 242 -3.96 -5.07 18.28
CA PRO A 242 -2.57 -4.75 17.95
C PRO A 242 -1.69 -5.08 19.16
N SER A 243 -0.43 -5.47 18.95
CA SER A 243 0.54 -5.60 20.03
C SER A 243 0.86 -4.20 20.59
N SER A 244 -0.08 -3.63 21.31
CA SER A 244 -0.05 -2.21 21.66
C SER A 244 0.79 -2.04 22.92
N VAL A 245 1.96 -1.44 22.76
CA VAL A 245 2.77 -0.92 23.89
C VAL A 245 2.04 0.25 24.58
N LEU A 246 1.12 0.93 23.88
CA LEU A 246 0.36 2.11 24.33
C LEU A 246 -1.14 1.89 24.17
N SER A 247 -1.96 2.51 25.02
CA SER A 247 -3.42 2.55 24.81
C SER A 247 -3.78 3.39 23.56
N SER A 248 -4.95 3.12 22.96
CA SER A 248 -5.49 3.90 21.84
C SER A 248 -5.55 5.40 22.17
N ASP A 249 -5.95 5.75 23.38
CA ASP A 249 -5.99 7.14 23.86
C ASP A 249 -4.61 7.77 23.86
N SER A 250 -3.59 7.06 24.35
CA SER A 250 -2.21 7.55 24.36
C SER A 250 -1.65 7.74 22.96
N MET A 251 -2.03 6.89 22.00
CA MET A 251 -1.66 7.07 20.59
C MET A 251 -2.28 8.35 20.02
N LEU A 252 -3.57 8.57 20.28
CA LEU A 252 -4.30 9.74 19.80
C LEU A 252 -3.79 11.04 20.43
N ILE A 253 -3.58 11.05 21.74
CA ILE A 253 -2.98 12.17 22.46
C ILE A 253 -1.57 12.45 21.94
N GLY A 254 -0.76 11.41 21.74
CA GLY A 254 0.60 11.53 21.19
C GLY A 254 0.62 12.12 19.78
N LEU A 255 -0.31 11.70 18.91
CA LEU A 255 -0.49 12.24 17.56
C LEU A 255 -0.81 13.73 17.59
N LEU A 256 -1.81 14.14 18.38
CA LEU A 256 -2.24 15.54 18.45
C LEU A 256 -1.15 16.42 19.09
N ALA A 257 -0.50 15.93 20.15
CA ALA A 257 0.62 16.61 20.77
C ALA A 257 1.80 16.80 19.79
N ALA A 258 2.14 15.77 19.01
CA ALA A 258 3.21 15.84 18.02
C ALA A 258 2.90 16.87 16.92
N ALA A 259 1.67 16.87 16.40
CA ALA A 259 1.23 17.83 15.39
C ALA A 259 1.21 19.27 15.95
N ALA A 260 0.71 19.47 17.17
CA ALA A 260 0.67 20.77 17.84
C ALA A 260 2.08 21.30 18.11
N HIS A 261 2.97 20.45 18.61
CA HIS A 261 4.37 20.80 18.85
C HIS A 261 5.09 21.17 17.54
N ALA A 262 4.91 20.38 16.48
CA ALA A 262 5.48 20.65 15.17
C ALA A 262 4.99 21.98 14.60
N ALA A 263 3.69 22.28 14.72
CA ALA A 263 3.10 23.53 14.28
C ALA A 263 3.67 24.73 15.04
N ALA A 264 3.86 24.61 16.36
CA ALA A 264 4.39 25.68 17.20
C ALA A 264 5.90 25.95 17.00
N THR A 265 6.67 24.91 16.64
CA THR A 265 8.14 24.98 16.55
C THR A 265 8.69 24.95 15.13
N ASN A 266 7.81 24.84 14.12
CA ASN A 266 8.18 24.64 12.72
C ASN A 266 9.07 23.41 12.49
N SER A 267 8.92 22.39 13.34
CA SER A 267 9.74 21.17 13.31
C SER A 267 9.10 20.07 12.47
N CYS A 268 9.94 19.14 12.00
CA CYS A 268 9.46 17.98 11.27
C CYS A 268 8.80 16.97 12.21
N PHE A 269 7.68 16.39 11.79
CA PHE A 269 7.05 15.25 12.44
C PHE A 269 6.77 14.14 11.43
N THR A 270 6.62 12.91 11.92
CA THR A 270 6.39 11.74 11.08
C THR A 270 4.95 11.23 11.25
N VAL A 271 4.32 10.88 10.14
CA VAL A 271 3.01 10.22 10.12
C VAL A 271 3.09 8.91 9.35
N PHE A 272 2.25 7.95 9.73
CA PHE A 272 2.12 6.67 9.06
C PHE A 272 0.77 6.59 8.37
N TYR A 273 0.77 6.41 7.06
CA TYR A 273 -0.42 6.27 6.23
C TYR A 273 -0.62 4.82 5.83
N ASN A 274 -1.70 4.20 6.32
CA ASN A 274 -2.12 2.86 5.93
C ASN A 274 -3.36 2.98 5.01
N PRO A 275 -3.20 2.84 3.69
CA PRO A 275 -4.28 3.02 2.72
C PRO A 275 -5.41 1.98 2.82
N ARG A 276 -5.21 0.91 3.60
CA ARG A 276 -6.19 -0.16 3.78
C ARG A 276 -6.91 -0.10 5.13
N ALA A 277 -6.38 0.67 6.08
CA ALA A 277 -6.94 0.79 7.42
C ALA A 277 -8.16 1.71 7.47
N SER A 278 -8.15 2.83 6.74
CA SER A 278 -9.22 3.83 6.76
C SER A 278 -9.48 4.40 5.37
N PRO A 279 -10.73 4.75 5.04
CA PRO A 279 -11.07 5.44 3.80
C PRO A 279 -10.59 6.90 3.77
N SER A 280 -10.14 7.46 4.90
CA SER A 280 -9.80 8.87 5.04
C SER A 280 -8.36 9.16 4.67
N ASP A 281 -8.15 9.72 3.47
CA ASP A 281 -6.88 10.35 3.13
C ASP A 281 -6.71 11.63 3.98
N PHE A 282 -5.63 11.70 4.77
CA PHE A 282 -5.38 12.82 5.66
C PHE A 282 -4.13 13.65 5.33
N VAL A 283 -3.38 13.26 4.29
CA VAL A 283 -2.28 14.05 3.70
C VAL A 283 -2.64 14.30 2.24
N ILE A 284 -3.13 15.50 1.93
CA ILE A 284 -3.69 15.84 0.63
C ILE A 284 -2.76 16.80 -0.11
N PRO A 285 -2.40 16.56 -1.39
CA PRO A 285 -1.65 17.54 -2.17
C PRO A 285 -2.33 18.92 -2.17
N LEU A 286 -1.55 19.99 -1.93
CA LEU A 286 -2.10 21.34 -1.81
C LEU A 286 -2.86 21.77 -3.08
N SER A 287 -2.40 21.34 -4.26
CA SER A 287 -3.09 21.63 -5.53
C SER A 287 -4.50 21.03 -5.58
N LYS A 288 -4.65 19.78 -5.12
CA LYS A 288 -5.93 19.04 -5.05
C LYS A 288 -6.87 19.73 -4.05
N TYR A 289 -6.35 20.13 -2.89
CA TYR A 289 -7.08 20.89 -1.90
C TYR A 289 -7.57 22.23 -2.45
N VAL A 290 -6.68 23.04 -3.04
CA VAL A 290 -7.01 24.37 -3.58
C VAL A 290 -8.04 24.29 -4.72
N LYS A 291 -7.94 23.26 -5.57
CA LYS A 291 -8.94 22.99 -6.60
C LYS A 291 -10.30 22.61 -6.00
N ALA A 292 -10.31 21.75 -4.99
CA ALA A 292 -11.55 21.32 -4.35
C ALA A 292 -12.24 22.48 -3.60
N VAL A 293 -11.51 23.22 -2.78
CA VAL A 293 -12.08 24.24 -1.89
C VAL A 293 -12.38 25.55 -2.62
N PHE A 294 -11.42 26.09 -3.37
CA PHE A 294 -11.56 27.44 -3.93
C PHE A 294 -12.12 27.48 -5.36
N HIS A 295 -11.88 26.44 -6.16
CA HIS A 295 -12.31 26.44 -7.57
C HIS A 295 -13.65 25.73 -7.79
N THR A 296 -13.96 24.68 -7.03
CA THR A 296 -15.16 23.85 -7.28
C THR A 296 -16.44 24.49 -6.72
N ARG A 297 -16.34 25.35 -5.68
CA ARG A 297 -17.46 26.08 -5.06
C ARG A 297 -18.66 25.18 -4.75
N VAL A 298 -18.44 24.14 -3.95
CA VAL A 298 -19.47 23.15 -3.58
C VAL A 298 -20.65 23.85 -2.88
N SER A 299 -21.87 23.54 -3.30
CA SER A 299 -23.11 24.06 -2.72
C SER A 299 -24.12 22.95 -2.43
N VAL A 300 -25.06 23.22 -1.53
CA VAL A 300 -26.18 22.30 -1.23
C VAL A 300 -26.97 22.02 -2.52
N GLY A 301 -27.31 20.76 -2.76
CA GLY A 301 -28.01 20.30 -3.96
C GLY A 301 -27.12 20.01 -5.18
N MET A 302 -25.81 20.25 -5.09
CA MET A 302 -24.88 19.93 -6.17
C MET A 302 -24.70 18.41 -6.33
N ARG A 303 -24.85 17.92 -7.55
CA ARG A 303 -24.54 16.51 -7.87
C ARG A 303 -23.04 16.30 -7.91
N PHE A 304 -22.57 15.22 -7.32
CA PHE A 304 -21.17 14.83 -7.38
C PHE A 304 -21.03 13.38 -7.80
N ARG A 305 -19.79 13.00 -8.12
CA ARG A 305 -19.42 11.61 -8.35
C ARG A 305 -18.24 11.27 -7.47
N MET A 306 -18.21 10.03 -7.02
CA MET A 306 -17.12 9.49 -6.22
C MET A 306 -16.64 8.19 -6.86
N LEU A 307 -15.33 7.97 -6.75
CA LEU A 307 -14.68 6.77 -7.25
C LEU A 307 -14.55 5.78 -6.10
N PHE A 308 -14.91 4.53 -6.35
CA PHE A 308 -14.77 3.44 -5.40
C PHE A 308 -14.02 2.29 -6.03
N GLU A 309 -13.24 1.58 -5.22
CA GLU A 309 -12.64 0.33 -5.62
C GLU A 309 -13.72 -0.76 -5.78
N THR A 310 -13.62 -1.54 -6.86
CA THR A 310 -14.47 -2.71 -7.12
C THR A 310 -13.84 -3.99 -6.58
N GLU A 311 -14.60 -5.08 -6.49
CA GLU A 311 -14.08 -6.42 -6.18
C GLU A 311 -12.98 -6.92 -7.13
N GLU A 312 -12.86 -6.41 -8.36
CA GLU A 312 -11.76 -6.78 -9.27
C GLU A 312 -10.53 -5.85 -9.15
N SER A 313 -10.48 -5.02 -8.09
CA SER A 313 -9.49 -3.96 -7.89
C SER A 313 -9.36 -2.97 -9.06
N SER A 314 -10.48 -2.75 -9.76
CA SER A 314 -10.69 -1.66 -10.69
C SER A 314 -11.38 -0.47 -10.00
N VAL A 315 -11.51 0.66 -10.70
CA VAL A 315 -12.17 1.86 -10.18
C VAL A 315 -13.52 2.05 -10.85
N ARG A 316 -14.59 2.14 -10.07
CA ARG A 316 -15.95 2.43 -10.54
C ARG A 316 -16.43 3.80 -10.07
N ARG A 317 -17.18 4.49 -10.94
CA ARG A 317 -17.81 5.78 -10.65
C ARG A 317 -19.23 5.58 -10.11
N TYR A 318 -19.51 6.21 -8.99
CA TYR A 318 -20.84 6.31 -8.40
C TYR A 318 -21.27 7.77 -8.40
N TYR A 319 -22.55 8.02 -8.70
CA TYR A 319 -23.12 9.36 -8.77
C TYR A 319 -24.05 9.56 -7.58
N SER A 320 -24.04 10.75 -7.00
CA SER A 320 -25.04 11.13 -6.01
C SER A 320 -26.43 11.09 -6.66
N SER A 321 -27.41 10.51 -5.95
CA SER A 321 -28.82 10.53 -6.32
C SER A 321 -29.34 11.96 -6.40
#